data_AF-T1BKV5-F1
#
_entry.id   AF-T1BKV5-F1
#
_cell.length_a   1.000
_cell.length_b   1.000
_cell.length_c   1.000
_cell.angle_alpha   90.00
_cell.angle_beta   90.00
_cell.angle_gamma   90.00
#
_symmetry.space_group_name_H-M   'P 1'
#
loop_
_entity.id
_entity.type
_entity.pdbx_description
1 polymer ?
#
loop_
_entity_poly.entity_id
_entity_poly.type
_entity_poly.pdbx_seq_one_letter_code
_entity_poly.pdbx_strand_id
1 'polypeptide(L)'
;DPGARRLRSLDLPYSAYAPMLAARGAEVAAIAGSPTQASTLIRIDTATGRAALVGRASEHEIDAAYLPPARVEVFSGRGGREVHAVVYPPTHPTQAAPEGERPPYIVFVHGGPTGQAMPVLDLTKAYFTSRGLGVIDVNYGGSTGFGRAYRERLRGQWGVVDVEDCVSAVRALVERGEADGARLA
;
A
#
# COMPACT_ATOMS: atom_id res chain seq x y z
N ASP A 1 -18.13 17.74 -11.57
CA ASP A 1 -18.74 18.38 -12.76
C ASP A 1 -17.65 18.56 -13.82
N PRO A 2 -17.70 17.81 -14.94
CA PRO A 2 -16.71 17.89 -16.01
C PRO A 2 -16.62 19.29 -16.67
N GLY A 3 -17.72 20.04 -16.71
CA GLY A 3 -17.76 21.39 -17.26
C GLY A 3 -17.12 22.41 -16.32
N ALA A 4 -17.38 22.30 -15.02
CA ALA A 4 -16.81 23.19 -14.01
C ALA A 4 -15.41 22.78 -13.52
N ARG A 5 -14.87 21.62 -13.95
CA ARG A 5 -13.62 21.01 -13.46
C ARG A 5 -13.52 20.92 -11.93
N ARG A 6 -14.67 20.92 -11.25
CA ARG A 6 -14.76 20.80 -9.80
C ARG A 6 -14.84 19.33 -9.44
N LEU A 7 -13.84 18.89 -8.67
CA LEU A 7 -13.78 17.58 -8.04
C LEU A 7 -14.52 17.65 -6.70
N ARG A 8 -15.30 16.61 -6.41
CA ARG A 8 -15.94 16.39 -5.12
C ARG A 8 -15.40 15.09 -4.56
N SER A 9 -14.75 15.16 -3.41
CA SER A 9 -14.39 13.97 -2.64
C SER A 9 -15.66 13.33 -2.09
N LEU A 10 -15.72 12.01 -2.13
CA LEU A 10 -16.77 11.23 -1.50
C LEU A 10 -16.25 10.76 -0.14
N ASP A 11 -17.03 10.97 0.91
CA ASP A 11 -16.73 10.49 2.25
C ASP A 11 -17.12 9.00 2.34
N LEU A 12 -16.22 8.14 1.86
CA LEU A 12 -16.39 6.70 1.81
C LEU A 12 -15.22 6.03 2.56
N PRO A 13 -15.42 4.88 3.20
CA PRO A 13 -14.40 4.23 4.03
C PRO A 13 -13.29 3.53 3.23
N TYR A 14 -13.13 3.86 1.94
CA TYR A 14 -12.18 3.22 1.03
C TYR A 14 -11.04 4.16 0.67
N SER A 15 -9.81 3.65 0.83
CA SER A 15 -8.57 4.39 0.51
C SER A 15 -7.95 3.96 -0.82
N ALA A 16 -8.43 2.87 -1.43
CA ALA A 16 -7.96 2.40 -2.72
C ALA A 16 -9.11 1.97 -3.62
N TYR A 17 -8.94 2.22 -4.92
CA TYR A 17 -9.89 1.85 -5.97
C TYR A 17 -9.13 1.12 -7.07
N ALA A 18 -9.68 0.00 -7.53
CA ALA A 18 -9.15 -0.69 -8.70
C ALA A 18 -9.36 0.19 -9.95
N PRO A 19 -8.49 0.09 -10.97
CA PRO A 19 -8.63 0.81 -12.24
C PRO A 19 -9.73 0.19 -13.13
N MET A 20 -10.86 -0.19 -12.54
CA MET A 20 -12.01 -0.81 -13.20
C MET A 20 -13.27 -0.08 -12.72
N LEU A 21 -13.91 0.64 -13.63
CA LEU A 21 -15.14 1.39 -13.38
C LEU A 21 -16.16 1.07 -14.48
N ALA A 22 -17.44 1.07 -14.12
CA ALA A 22 -18.54 1.05 -15.08
C ALA A 22 -19.54 2.14 -14.71
N ALA A 23 -20.20 2.76 -15.70
CA ALA A 23 -21.16 3.82 -15.47
C ALA A 23 -22.47 3.58 -16.22
N ARG A 24 -23.60 3.92 -15.60
CA ARG A 24 -24.93 3.90 -16.22
C ARG A 24 -25.77 5.05 -15.66
N GLY A 25 -26.13 6.01 -16.52
CA GLY A 25 -26.88 7.19 -16.08
C GLY A 25 -26.11 7.97 -15.00
N ALA A 26 -26.75 8.20 -13.85
CA ALA A 26 -26.14 8.87 -12.71
C ALA A 26 -25.39 7.92 -11.75
N GLU A 27 -25.22 6.64 -12.10
CA GLU A 27 -24.55 5.66 -11.24
C GLU A 27 -23.17 5.26 -11.77
N VAL A 28 -22.21 5.08 -10.86
CA VAL A 28 -20.88 4.54 -11.13
C VAL A 28 -20.65 3.30 -10.25
N ALA A 29 -20.32 2.17 -10.85
CA ALA A 29 -19.83 1.00 -10.14
C ALA A 29 -18.30 1.02 -10.05
N ALA A 30 -17.77 0.69 -8.87
CA ALA A 30 -16.34 0.67 -8.58
C ALA A 30 -15.98 -0.50 -7.67
N ILE A 31 -14.75 -1.00 -7.81
CA ILE A 31 -14.15 -1.94 -6.86
C ILE A 31 -13.22 -1.14 -5.95
N ALA A 32 -13.47 -1.19 -4.64
CA ALA A 32 -12.79 -0.38 -3.64
C ALA A 32 -12.39 -1.20 -2.41
N GLY A 33 -11.40 -0.74 -1.65
CA GLY A 33 -10.93 -1.38 -0.43
C GLY A 33 -10.17 -0.41 0.48
N SER A 34 -9.76 -0.91 1.63
CA SER A 34 -8.94 -0.17 2.60
C SER A 34 -7.96 -1.12 3.30
N PRO A 35 -7.01 -0.65 4.13
CA PRO A 35 -6.13 -1.53 4.90
C PRO A 35 -6.87 -2.56 5.78
N THR A 36 -8.13 -2.28 6.15
CA THR A 36 -8.92 -3.11 7.06
C THR A 36 -10.17 -3.71 6.41
N GLN A 37 -10.45 -3.39 5.14
CA GLN A 37 -11.62 -3.91 4.42
C GLN A 37 -11.20 -4.59 3.13
N ALA A 38 -11.73 -5.81 2.94
CA ALA A 38 -11.56 -6.56 1.71
C ALA A 38 -12.10 -5.81 0.49
N SER A 39 -11.61 -6.19 -0.69
CA SER A 39 -12.09 -5.68 -1.96
C SER A 39 -13.62 -5.81 -2.06
N THR A 40 -14.27 -4.69 -2.36
CA THR A 40 -15.71 -4.51 -2.28
C THR A 40 -16.23 -3.85 -3.56
N LEU A 41 -17.24 -4.45 -4.18
CA LEU A 41 -17.98 -3.83 -5.28
C LEU A 41 -19.03 -2.90 -4.71
N ILE A 42 -18.94 -1.63 -5.07
CA ILE A 42 -19.89 -0.58 -4.67
C ILE A 42 -20.54 0.07 -5.88
N ARG A 43 -21.74 0.59 -5.68
CA ARG A 43 -22.44 1.46 -6.64
C ARG A 43 -22.63 2.83 -6.02
N ILE A 44 -22.16 3.87 -6.71
CA ILE A 44 -22.14 5.25 -6.28
C ILE A 44 -23.17 6.03 -7.09
N ASP A 45 -24.13 6.67 -6.42
CA ASP A 45 -25.00 7.68 -7.01
C ASP A 45 -24.24 9.01 -7.10
N THR A 46 -24.01 9.51 -8.31
CA THR A 46 -23.16 10.70 -8.55
C THR A 46 -23.85 12.02 -8.20
N ALA A 47 -25.18 12.05 -8.10
CA ALA A 47 -25.92 13.25 -7.71
C ALA A 47 -25.84 13.48 -6.20
N THR A 48 -26.03 12.41 -5.42
CA THR A 48 -26.05 12.44 -3.96
C THR A 48 -24.68 12.17 -3.34
N GLY A 49 -23.82 11.42 -4.03
CA GLY A 49 -22.53 10.92 -3.53
C GLY A 49 -22.67 9.70 -2.61
N ARG A 50 -23.86 9.11 -2.47
CA ARG A 50 -24.07 7.93 -1.63
C ARG A 50 -23.59 6.67 -2.35
N ALA A 51 -22.93 5.79 -1.62
CA ALA A 51 -22.53 4.47 -2.10
C ALA A 51 -23.40 3.38 -1.47
N ALA A 52 -23.81 2.40 -2.28
CA ALA A 52 -24.45 1.17 -1.85
C ALA A 52 -23.49 -0.02 -2.07
N LEU A 53 -23.43 -0.92 -1.09
CA LEU A 53 -22.73 -2.19 -1.22
C LEU A 53 -23.44 -3.08 -2.25
N VAL A 54 -22.69 -3.63 -3.20
CA VAL A 54 -23.18 -4.63 -4.15
C VAL A 54 -22.67 -6.01 -3.77
N GLY A 55 -21.41 -6.14 -3.34
CA GLY A 55 -20.85 -7.40 -2.86
C GLY A 55 -19.42 -7.25 -2.35
N ARG A 56 -18.97 -8.23 -1.57
CA ARG A 56 -17.61 -8.30 -1.01
C ARG A 56 -16.87 -9.50 -1.56
N ALA A 57 -15.56 -9.38 -1.71
CA ALA A 57 -14.71 -10.52 -2.06
C ALA A 57 -14.63 -11.57 -0.94
N SER A 58 -14.90 -11.18 0.31
CA SER A 58 -14.98 -12.06 1.47
C SER A 58 -15.98 -11.50 2.49
N GLU A 59 -16.76 -12.37 3.10
CA GLU A 59 -17.61 -12.05 4.26
C GLU A 59 -16.90 -12.34 5.61
N HIS A 60 -15.68 -12.88 5.58
CA HIS A 60 -14.93 -13.12 6.82
C HIS A 60 -14.47 -11.80 7.40
N GLU A 61 -14.97 -11.49 8.60
CA GLU A 61 -14.45 -10.41 9.42
C GLU A 61 -13.14 -10.86 10.06
N ILE A 62 -12.11 -10.04 9.88
CA ILE A 62 -10.82 -10.22 10.53
C ILE A 62 -10.75 -9.18 11.63
N ASP A 63 -10.44 -9.61 12.84
CA ASP A 63 -10.20 -8.69 13.94
C ASP A 63 -9.07 -7.72 13.55
N ALA A 64 -9.43 -6.44 13.48
CA ALA A 64 -8.53 -5.37 13.06
C ALA A 64 -7.28 -5.27 13.95
N ALA A 65 -7.32 -5.82 15.18
CA ALA A 65 -6.16 -5.86 16.06
C ALA A 65 -5.01 -6.77 15.55
N TYR A 66 -5.27 -7.66 14.59
CA TYR A 66 -4.25 -8.46 13.89
C TYR A 66 -3.77 -7.82 12.58
N LEU A 67 -4.41 -6.74 12.12
CA LEU A 67 -4.08 -6.10 10.87
C LEU A 67 -3.04 -4.99 11.10
N PRO A 68 -1.93 -4.98 10.35
CA PRO A 68 -0.90 -3.98 10.54
C PRO A 68 -1.38 -2.59 10.10
N PRO A 69 -1.04 -1.52 10.83
CA PRO A 69 -1.29 -0.16 10.37
C PRO A 69 -0.38 0.11 9.16
N ALA A 70 -0.98 0.25 7.98
CA ALA A 70 -0.25 0.58 6.76
C ALA A 70 0.24 2.04 6.82
N ARG A 71 1.57 2.25 6.84
CA ARG A 71 2.17 3.58 6.82
C ARG A 71 2.72 3.88 5.43
N VAL A 72 2.13 4.84 4.73
CA VAL A 72 2.67 5.34 3.46
C VAL A 72 3.80 6.31 3.78
N GLU A 73 5.02 5.95 3.42
CA GLU A 73 6.23 6.70 3.77
C GLU A 73 7.06 7.03 2.52
N VAL A 74 7.89 8.06 2.65
CA VAL A 74 8.87 8.47 1.64
C VAL A 74 10.26 8.41 2.27
N PHE A 75 11.15 7.68 1.61
CA PHE A 75 12.53 7.47 2.02
C PHE A 75 13.48 8.23 1.10
N SER A 76 14.67 8.52 1.60
CA SER A 76 15.76 9.07 0.80
C SER A 76 16.56 7.93 0.17
N GLY A 77 16.43 7.77 -1.14
CA GLY A 77 17.22 6.86 -1.94
C GLY A 77 18.59 7.43 -2.32
N ARG A 78 19.38 6.65 -3.05
CA ARG A 78 20.71 7.07 -3.51
C ARG A 78 20.64 8.38 -4.30
N GLY A 79 21.50 9.33 -3.92
CA GLY A 79 21.53 10.67 -4.51
C GLY A 79 20.40 11.60 -4.04
N GLY A 80 19.71 11.27 -2.93
CA GLY A 80 18.66 12.10 -2.34
C GLY A 80 17.31 12.01 -3.04
N ARG A 81 17.14 11.05 -3.95
CA ARG A 81 15.87 10.84 -4.65
C ARG A 81 14.82 10.28 -3.69
N GLU A 82 13.58 10.72 -3.83
CA GLU A 82 12.47 10.14 -3.06
C GLU A 82 12.19 8.70 -3.51
N VAL A 83 11.98 7.81 -2.55
CA VAL A 83 11.53 6.42 -2.73
C VAL A 83 10.25 6.22 -1.92
N HIS A 84 9.15 5.92 -2.59
CA HIS A 84 7.87 5.66 -1.91
C HIS A 84 7.78 4.21 -1.45
N ALA A 85 7.20 3.97 -0.27
CA ALA A 85 6.90 2.60 0.18
C ALA A 85 5.69 2.59 1.13
N VAL A 86 5.13 1.41 1.33
CA VAL A 86 4.15 1.15 2.39
C VAL A 86 4.82 0.25 3.43
N VAL A 87 4.91 0.73 4.67
CA VAL A 87 5.50 -0.01 5.78
C VAL A 87 4.40 -0.61 6.63
N TYR A 88 4.55 -1.88 6.95
CA TYR A 88 3.65 -2.68 7.77
C TYR A 88 4.45 -3.24 8.95
N PRO A 89 4.43 -2.59 10.13
CA PRO A 89 5.15 -3.09 11.29
C PRO A 89 4.53 -4.40 11.81
N PRO A 90 5.29 -5.23 12.54
CA PRO A 90 4.72 -6.34 13.28
C PRO A 90 3.58 -5.87 14.18
N THR A 91 2.47 -6.61 14.19
CA THR A 91 1.23 -6.20 14.84
C THR A 91 0.52 -7.42 15.41
N HIS A 92 0.34 -7.48 16.72
CA HIS A 92 -0.39 -8.54 17.39
C HIS A 92 -1.06 -7.99 18.66
N PRO A 93 -2.31 -8.40 19.00
CA PRO A 93 -3.03 -7.82 20.14
C PRO A 93 -2.41 -8.12 21.50
N THR A 94 -1.68 -9.23 21.62
CA THR A 94 -1.18 -9.73 22.92
C THR A 94 0.30 -10.11 22.92
N GLN A 95 1.03 -9.84 21.84
CA GLN A 95 2.45 -10.20 21.72
C GLN A 95 3.23 -8.95 21.32
N ALA A 96 4.43 -8.80 21.88
CA ALA A 96 5.35 -7.71 21.58
C ALA A 96 6.75 -8.28 21.34
N ALA A 97 7.61 -7.50 20.69
CA ALA A 97 9.01 -7.85 20.58
C ALA A 97 9.65 -7.94 21.99
N PRO A 98 10.59 -8.87 22.23
CA PRO A 98 11.38 -8.87 23.45
C PRO A 98 12.09 -7.52 23.65
N GLU A 99 12.37 -7.17 24.90
CA GLU A 99 13.08 -5.94 25.20
C GLU A 99 14.47 -5.93 24.56
N GLY A 100 14.84 -4.80 23.96
CA GLY A 100 16.12 -4.64 23.25
C GLY A 100 16.18 -5.28 21.86
N GLU A 101 15.19 -6.07 21.46
CA GLU A 101 15.12 -6.67 20.12
C GLU A 101 14.47 -5.73 19.11
N ARG A 102 14.80 -5.94 17.83
CA ARG A 102 14.12 -5.33 16.68
C ARG A 102 13.57 -6.42 15.79
N PRO A 103 12.41 -6.22 15.14
CA PRO A 103 11.82 -7.26 14.33
C PRO A 103 12.61 -7.49 13.03
N PRO A 104 12.64 -8.73 12.51
CA PRO A 104 12.97 -9.00 11.11
C PRO A 104 12.03 -8.24 10.18
N TYR A 105 12.50 -7.89 8.98
CA TYR A 105 11.66 -7.30 7.93
C TYR A 105 11.79 -8.06 6.61
N ILE A 106 10.65 -8.19 5.92
CA ILE A 106 10.58 -8.74 4.57
C ILE A 106 10.34 -7.60 3.59
N VAL A 107 11.17 -7.50 2.56
CA VAL A 107 11.06 -6.52 1.49
C VAL A 107 10.23 -7.11 0.35
N PHE A 108 9.02 -6.60 0.18
CA PHE A 108 8.17 -6.94 -0.95
C PHE A 108 8.54 -6.08 -2.15
N VAL A 109 8.83 -6.75 -3.26
CA VAL A 109 9.15 -6.13 -4.55
C VAL A 109 8.04 -6.48 -5.53
N HIS A 110 7.15 -5.54 -5.82
CA HIS A 110 6.01 -5.80 -6.69
C HIS A 110 6.43 -6.09 -8.14
N GLY A 111 5.60 -6.83 -8.86
CA GLY A 111 5.76 -7.07 -10.31
C GLY A 111 5.34 -5.87 -11.17
N GLY A 112 5.46 -6.01 -12.50
CA GLY A 112 5.13 -4.97 -13.47
C GLY A 112 6.25 -4.82 -14.51
N PRO A 113 7.39 -4.20 -14.16
CA PRO A 113 7.69 -3.41 -12.95
C PRO A 113 6.99 -2.04 -12.93
N THR A 114 6.31 -1.66 -14.02
CA THR A 114 5.43 -0.48 -14.10
C THR A 114 4.07 -0.76 -13.46
N GLY A 115 4.08 -0.98 -12.14
CA GLY A 115 2.92 -1.18 -11.27
C GLY A 115 3.01 -0.29 -10.03
N GLN A 116 2.21 -0.54 -9.01
CA GLN A 116 2.42 0.05 -7.69
C GLN A 116 1.82 -0.83 -6.59
N ALA A 117 2.47 -0.84 -5.43
CA ALA A 117 1.92 -1.28 -4.17
C ALA A 117 0.96 -0.23 -3.60
N MET A 118 -0.19 -0.69 -3.12
CA MET A 118 -1.24 0.14 -2.53
C MET A 118 -1.51 -0.31 -1.09
N PRO A 119 -1.85 0.63 -0.18
CA PRO A 119 -2.19 0.32 1.21
C PRO A 119 -3.62 -0.26 1.30
N VAL A 120 -3.78 -1.52 0.88
CA VAL A 120 -5.03 -2.29 0.97
C VAL A 120 -4.85 -3.50 1.88
N LEU A 121 -5.97 -4.08 2.34
CA LEU A 121 -5.98 -5.33 3.08
C LEU A 121 -5.30 -6.42 2.25
N ASP A 122 -4.23 -6.97 2.80
CA ASP A 122 -3.44 -8.03 2.20
C ASP A 122 -3.12 -9.07 3.28
N LEU A 123 -3.76 -10.23 3.18
CA LEU A 123 -3.62 -11.29 4.18
C LEU A 123 -2.26 -11.97 4.14
N THR A 124 -1.56 -11.90 3.00
CA THR A 124 -0.18 -12.37 2.92
C THR A 124 0.72 -11.47 3.76
N LYS A 125 0.55 -10.15 3.69
CA LYS A 125 1.28 -9.23 4.57
C LYS A 125 0.88 -9.40 6.04
N ALA A 126 -0.42 -9.47 6.32
CA ALA A 126 -0.93 -9.69 7.68
C ALA A 126 -0.45 -11.01 8.29
N TYR A 127 -0.26 -12.06 7.48
CA TYR A 127 0.28 -13.34 7.94
C TYR A 127 1.66 -13.18 8.58
N PHE A 128 2.55 -12.39 7.97
CA PHE A 128 3.89 -12.12 8.50
C PHE A 128 3.86 -11.15 9.69
N THR A 129 3.12 -10.03 9.56
CA THR A 129 3.06 -9.01 10.63
C THR A 129 2.43 -9.51 11.91
N SER A 130 1.41 -10.36 11.81
CA SER A 130 0.80 -11.04 12.97
C SER A 130 1.76 -12.01 13.68
N ARG A 131 2.90 -12.34 13.08
CA ARG A 131 3.89 -13.29 13.62
C ARG A 131 5.21 -12.65 14.00
N GLY A 132 5.24 -11.32 14.15
CA GLY A 132 6.44 -10.62 14.61
C GLY A 132 7.39 -10.16 13.49
N LEU A 133 7.04 -10.38 12.22
CA LEU A 133 7.87 -9.94 11.07
C LEU A 133 7.28 -8.69 10.44
N GLY A 134 8.08 -7.64 10.31
CA GLY A 134 7.68 -6.46 9.54
C GLY A 134 7.65 -6.75 8.04
N VAL A 135 6.86 -5.98 7.30
CA VAL A 135 6.87 -5.98 5.84
C VAL A 135 7.04 -4.55 5.35
N ILE A 136 7.86 -4.36 4.31
CA ILE A 136 7.93 -3.11 3.57
C ILE A 136 7.68 -3.41 2.09
N ASP A 137 6.67 -2.75 1.50
CA ASP A 137 6.29 -2.90 0.10
C ASP A 137 6.76 -1.66 -0.67
N VAL A 138 7.83 -1.81 -1.46
CA VAL A 138 8.58 -0.68 -2.01
C VAL A 138 8.05 -0.34 -3.40
N ASN A 139 7.58 0.89 -3.57
CA ASN A 139 7.26 1.49 -4.86
C ASN A 139 8.54 2.08 -5.46
N TYR A 140 9.46 1.23 -5.89
CA TYR A 140 10.76 1.63 -6.43
C TYR A 140 10.65 2.51 -7.68
N GLY A 141 11.72 3.27 -8.01
CA GLY A 141 11.76 4.10 -9.22
C GLY A 141 11.39 3.29 -10.46
N GLY A 142 10.30 3.69 -11.13
CA GLY A 142 9.63 2.85 -12.14
C GLY A 142 8.16 2.60 -11.88
N SER A 143 7.75 2.64 -10.60
CA SER A 143 6.35 2.49 -10.21
C SER A 143 5.45 3.59 -10.79
N THR A 144 4.17 3.28 -10.87
CA THR A 144 3.09 4.18 -11.28
C THR A 144 2.56 4.98 -10.09
N GLY A 145 1.59 5.88 -10.29
CA GLY A 145 1.03 6.71 -9.21
C GLY A 145 1.79 8.01 -8.90
N PHE A 146 3.10 8.06 -9.18
CA PHE A 146 3.98 9.20 -8.83
C PHE A 146 4.36 10.10 -10.03
N GLY A 147 3.59 10.03 -11.12
CA GLY A 147 3.82 10.81 -12.33
C GLY A 147 4.85 10.21 -13.30
N ARG A 148 4.99 10.85 -14.47
CA ARG A 148 5.84 10.35 -15.56
C ARG A 148 7.32 10.31 -15.19
N ALA A 149 7.82 11.36 -14.53
CA ALA A 149 9.24 11.45 -14.17
C ALA A 149 9.67 10.29 -13.27
N TYR A 150 8.84 9.89 -12.30
CA TYR A 150 9.11 8.75 -11.43
C TYR A 150 9.12 7.43 -12.19
N ARG A 151 8.11 7.21 -13.04
CA ARG A 151 8.00 6.00 -13.88
C ARG A 151 9.18 5.83 -14.84
N GLU A 152 9.67 6.93 -15.42
CA GLU A 152 10.78 6.88 -16.37
C GLU A 152 12.15 6.64 -15.71
N ARG A 153 12.25 6.66 -14.36
CA ARG A 153 13.50 6.35 -13.65
C ARG A 153 14.02 4.95 -13.94
N LEU A 154 13.14 4.00 -14.25
CA LEU A 154 13.53 2.61 -14.52
C LEU A 154 13.97 2.37 -15.97
N ARG A 155 13.77 3.34 -16.88
CA ARG A 155 14.10 3.18 -18.31
C ARG A 155 15.58 2.88 -18.47
N GLY A 156 15.91 1.66 -18.91
CA GLY A 156 17.29 1.20 -19.08
C GLY A 156 18.05 1.00 -17.77
N GLN A 157 17.36 0.93 -16.63
CA GLN A 157 17.95 0.84 -15.28
C GLN A 157 17.35 -0.32 -14.45
N TRP A 158 16.69 -1.26 -15.10
CA TRP A 158 16.14 -2.45 -14.43
C TRP A 158 17.27 -3.36 -13.92
N GLY A 159 17.14 -3.85 -12.68
CA GLY A 159 18.20 -4.51 -11.92
C GLY A 159 19.15 -3.55 -11.21
N VAL A 160 18.96 -2.23 -11.33
CA VAL A 160 19.79 -1.20 -10.67
C VAL A 160 18.91 -0.31 -9.80
N VAL A 161 18.02 0.48 -10.40
CA VAL A 161 17.21 1.46 -9.66
C VAL A 161 16.25 0.77 -8.69
N ASP A 162 15.60 -0.29 -9.13
CA ASP A 162 14.71 -1.12 -8.32
C ASP A 162 15.44 -1.75 -7.12
N VAL A 163 16.63 -2.31 -7.34
CA VAL A 163 17.44 -2.90 -6.26
C VAL A 163 17.91 -1.82 -5.28
N GLU A 164 18.46 -0.73 -5.78
CA GLU A 164 18.97 0.36 -4.95
C GLU A 164 17.89 1.01 -4.09
N ASP A 165 16.69 1.22 -4.65
CA ASP A 165 15.58 1.84 -3.94
C ASP A 165 15.05 0.92 -2.84
N CYS A 166 14.92 -0.38 -3.10
CA CYS A 166 14.56 -1.38 -2.09
C CYS A 166 15.58 -1.43 -0.95
N VAL A 167 16.87 -1.47 -1.27
CA VAL A 167 17.96 -1.46 -0.28
C VAL A 167 17.95 -0.16 0.54
N SER A 168 17.72 0.99 -0.10
CA SER A 168 17.70 2.28 0.59
C SER A 168 16.52 2.36 1.58
N ALA A 169 15.33 1.92 1.16
CA ALA A 169 14.14 1.95 1.99
C ALA A 169 14.28 1.07 3.24
N VAL A 170 14.76 -0.17 3.09
CA VAL A 170 14.93 -1.08 4.23
C VAL A 170 16.07 -0.65 5.16
N ARG A 171 17.18 -0.11 4.63
CA ARG A 171 18.26 0.44 5.45
C ARG A 171 17.81 1.63 6.29
N ALA A 172 16.95 2.49 5.74
CA ALA A 172 16.39 3.59 6.50
C ALA A 172 15.57 3.13 7.71
N LEU A 173 14.85 2.00 7.61
CA LEU A 173 14.18 1.39 8.77
C LEU A 173 15.18 0.88 9.82
N VAL A 174 16.29 0.30 9.39
CA VAL A 174 17.37 -0.14 10.30
C VAL A 174 18.02 1.04 11.01
N GLU A 175 18.34 2.12 10.28
CA GLU A 175 18.94 3.33 10.83
C GLU A 175 18.04 4.04 11.85
N ARG A 176 16.72 3.99 11.64
CA ARG A 176 15.72 4.48 12.61
C ARG A 176 15.51 3.54 13.80
N GLY A 177 16.15 2.36 13.79
CA GLY A 177 15.97 1.33 14.80
C GLY A 177 14.57 0.71 14.77
N GLU A 178 13.92 0.63 13.61
CA GLU A 178 12.63 -0.04 13.44
C GLU A 178 12.75 -1.49 12.97
N ALA A 179 13.88 -1.83 12.33
CA ALA A 179 14.16 -3.16 11.78
C ALA A 179 15.52 -3.70 12.26
N ASP A 180 15.62 -5.02 12.37
CA ASP A 180 16.90 -5.70 12.60
C ASP A 180 17.70 -5.83 11.29
N GLY A 181 18.83 -5.13 11.20
CA GLY A 181 19.68 -5.12 10.01
C GLY A 181 20.36 -6.45 9.68
N ALA A 182 20.40 -7.39 10.61
CA ALA A 182 20.91 -8.75 10.39
C ALA A 182 19.81 -9.74 9.96
N ARG A 183 18.53 -9.33 9.98
CA ARG A 183 17.37 -10.19 9.67
C ARG A 183 16.45 -9.55 8.63
N LEU A 184 16.99 -9.34 7.43
CA LEU A 184 16.27 -8.83 6.26
C LEU A 184 16.14 -9.91 5.19
N ALA A 185 14.96 -10.02 4.57
CA ALA A 185 14.66 -11.00 3.52
C ALA A 185 13.99 -10.34 2.31
#